data_AF-A0A354FC57-F1
#
_entry.id   AF-A0A354FC57-F1
#
_cell.length_a   1.000
_cell.length_b   1.000
_cell.length_c   1.000
_cell.angle_alpha   90.00
_cell.angle_beta   90.00
_cell.angle_gamma   90.00
#
_symmetry.space_group_name_H-M   'P 1'
#
loop_
_entity.id
_entity.type
_entity.pdbx_description
1 polymer ?
#
loop_
_entity_poly.entity_id
_entity_poly.type
_entity_poly.pdbx_seq_one_letter_code
_entity_poly.pdbx_strand_id
1 'polypeptide(L)'
;NKWDLADKNRRQEFEKSTRTELKFLMYAPLLFVSALTGQGLEKIFAEVDLVHNEQNKKIGTGNLNCWLSEVTYLNPPKAAQGGLRLYYVTQVAVKPPAFVFFVNNSKLVHFSYKRYLERQLREAYGFEGTPIRLIFRGRKRSTAKQK
;
A
#
# COMPACT_ATOMS: atom_id res chain seq x y z
N ASN A 1 14.90 2.41 19.26
CA ASN A 1 15.41 3.19 20.40
C ASN A 1 16.45 2.36 21.15
N LYS A 2 17.32 2.99 21.97
CA LYS A 2 18.44 2.38 22.71
C LYS A 2 19.53 1.74 21.83
N TRP A 3 19.73 2.28 20.63
CA TRP A 3 20.71 1.73 19.69
C TRP A 3 22.16 1.91 20.13
N ASP A 4 22.41 2.79 21.10
CA ASP A 4 23.70 3.00 21.76
C ASP A 4 24.21 1.76 22.49
N LEU A 5 23.32 0.88 22.96
CA LEU A 5 23.66 -0.37 23.66
C LEU A 5 23.87 -1.57 22.73
N ALA A 6 23.51 -1.43 21.46
CA ALA A 6 23.53 -2.54 20.51
C ALA A 6 24.88 -2.64 19.78
N ASP A 7 25.30 -3.87 19.46
CA ASP A 7 26.43 -4.09 18.57
C ASP A 7 26.07 -3.63 17.15
N LYS A 8 26.82 -2.65 16.64
CA LYS A 8 26.62 -2.05 15.33
C LYS A 8 26.75 -3.07 14.19
N ASN A 9 27.53 -4.14 14.38
CA ASN A 9 27.70 -5.20 13.39
C ASN A 9 26.42 -6.04 13.21
N ARG A 10 25.51 -6.01 14.20
CA ARG A 10 24.24 -6.76 14.18
C ARG A 10 23.09 -5.99 13.57
N ARG A 11 23.32 -4.80 12.99
CA ARG A 11 22.26 -3.96 12.43
C ARG A 11 21.34 -4.70 11.46
N GLN A 12 21.92 -5.46 10.52
CA GLN A 12 21.16 -6.21 9.52
C GLN A 12 20.32 -7.33 10.15
N GLU A 13 20.85 -7.97 11.19
CA GLU A 13 20.14 -9.01 11.94
C GLU A 13 18.91 -8.42 12.65
N PHE A 14 19.08 -7.30 13.35
CA PHE A 14 17.99 -6.58 14.00
C PHE A 14 16.94 -6.06 13.02
N GLU A 15 17.37 -5.55 11.86
CA GLU A 15 16.45 -5.13 10.82
C GLU A 15 15.62 -6.31 10.30
N LYS A 16 16.28 -7.43 9.99
CA LYS A 16 15.61 -8.64 9.49
C LYS A 16 14.65 -9.24 10.52
N SER A 17 15.05 -9.34 11.79
CA SER A 17 14.19 -9.84 12.86
C SER A 17 12.97 -8.94 13.04
N THR A 18 13.18 -7.62 13.13
CA THR A 18 12.10 -6.63 13.29
C THR A 18 11.11 -6.71 12.13
N ARG A 19 11.58 -6.80 10.88
CA ARG A 19 10.74 -6.94 9.69
C ARG A 19 9.97 -8.27 9.68
N THR A 20 10.55 -9.33 10.25
CA THR A 20 9.93 -10.65 10.34
C THR A 20 8.85 -10.70 11.42
N GLU A 21 9.05 -10.02 12.54
CA GLU A 21 8.07 -9.93 13.63
C GLU A 21 6.94 -8.95 13.28
N LEU A 22 7.28 -7.82 12.67
CA LEU A 22 6.36 -6.74 12.31
C LEU A 22 6.00 -6.74 10.82
N LYS A 23 5.67 -7.92 10.26
CA LYS A 23 5.28 -8.07 8.84
C LYS A 23 4.12 -7.17 8.40
N PHE A 24 3.27 -6.74 9.32
CA PHE A 24 2.15 -5.85 9.03
C PHE A 24 2.57 -4.38 8.87
N LEU A 25 3.82 -4.02 9.23
CA LEU A 25 4.42 -2.69 9.10
C LEU A 25 5.57 -2.65 8.07
N MET A 26 5.57 -3.55 7.09
CA MET A 26 6.60 -3.58 6.04
C MET A 26 6.72 -2.26 5.27
N TYR A 27 5.65 -1.46 5.24
CA TYR A 27 5.65 -0.14 4.60
C TYR A 27 6.28 0.96 5.47
N ALA A 28 6.48 0.74 6.77
CA ALA A 28 6.99 1.78 7.66
C ALA A 28 8.52 1.84 7.63
N PRO A 29 9.13 3.04 7.63
CA PRO A 29 10.58 3.18 7.73
C PRO A 29 11.07 2.71 9.10
N LEU A 30 12.26 2.09 9.14
CA LEU A 30 12.88 1.60 10.37
C LEU A 30 14.09 2.46 10.73
N LEU A 31 14.00 3.18 11.84
CA LEU A 31 15.07 4.04 12.33
C LEU A 31 15.70 3.48 13.61
N PHE A 32 17.03 3.41 13.60
CA PHE A 32 17.84 3.05 14.75
C PHE A 32 18.33 4.32 15.44
N VAL A 33 17.82 4.58 16.64
CA VAL A 33 18.06 5.81 17.40
C VAL A 33 18.39 5.52 18.85
N SER A 34 19.04 6.49 19.51
CA SER A 34 19.19 6.55 20.96
C SER A 34 18.68 7.89 21.49
N ALA A 35 17.63 7.84 22.31
CA ALA A 35 17.14 9.03 22.99
C ALA A 35 18.11 9.54 24.08
N LEU A 36 18.96 8.66 24.63
CA LEU A 36 19.89 9.03 25.70
C LEU A 36 21.09 9.81 25.15
N THR A 37 21.71 9.32 24.07
CA THR A 37 22.90 9.95 23.48
C THR A 37 22.55 10.99 22.41
N GLY A 38 21.27 11.07 22.01
CA GLY A 38 20.82 11.90 20.89
C GLY A 38 21.11 11.31 19.52
N GLN A 39 21.75 10.14 19.44
CA GLN A 39 22.15 9.51 18.18
C GLN A 39 20.93 9.25 17.27
N GLY A 40 20.95 9.84 16.08
CA GLY A 40 19.97 9.57 15.03
C GLY A 40 18.61 10.24 15.21
N LEU A 41 18.44 11.10 16.22
CA LEU A 41 17.17 11.83 16.44
C LEU A 41 16.85 12.80 15.31
N GLU A 42 17.86 13.45 14.74
CA GLU A 42 17.73 14.34 13.58
C GLU A 42 17.03 13.68 12.38
N LYS A 43 17.29 12.37 12.18
CA LYS A 43 16.71 11.60 11.07
C LYS A 43 15.22 11.37 11.23
N ILE A 44 14.71 11.42 12.46
CA ILE A 44 13.28 11.25 12.73
C ILE A 44 12.49 12.38 12.07
N PHE A 45 12.94 13.63 12.19
CA PHE A 45 12.22 14.77 11.63
C PHE A 45 12.19 14.71 10.09
N ALA A 46 13.34 14.42 9.47
CA ALA A 46 13.41 14.22 8.03
C ALA A 46 12.47 13.09 7.55
N GLU A 47 12.45 11.97 8.28
CA GLU A 47 11.57 10.85 7.95
C GLU A 47 10.08 11.20 8.14
N VAL A 48 9.74 11.95 9.18
CA VAL A 48 8.36 12.43 9.40
C VAL A 48 7.89 13.30 8.24
N ASP A 49 8.73 14.20 7.74
CA ASP A 49 8.40 15.05 6.60
C ASP A 49 8.18 14.23 5.31
N LEU A 50 9.04 13.23 5.07
CA LEU A 50 8.89 12.30 3.94
C LEU A 50 7.57 11.54 4.03
N VAL A 51 7.28 10.91 5.18
CA VAL A 51 6.04 10.16 5.40
C VAL A 51 4.82 11.09 5.30
N HIS A 52 4.91 12.32 5.80
CA HIS A 52 3.85 13.30 5.66
C HIS A 52 3.56 13.60 4.19
N ASN A 53 4.59 13.85 3.38
CA ASN A 53 4.45 14.13 1.95
C ASN A 53 3.85 12.93 1.20
N GLU A 54 4.32 11.73 1.50
CA GLU A 54 3.78 10.48 0.94
C GLU A 54 2.30 10.28 1.29
N GLN A 55 1.92 10.57 2.54
CA GLN A 55 0.53 10.53 2.97
C GLN A 55 -0.33 11.61 2.28
N ASN A 56 0.24 12.74 1.87
CA ASN A 56 -0.49 13.82 1.17
C ASN A 56 -0.68 13.58 -0.33
N LYS A 57 -0.07 12.53 -0.90
CA LYS A 57 -0.05 12.32 -2.34
C LYS A 57 -1.44 12.03 -2.89
N LYS A 58 -1.84 12.80 -3.91
CA LYS A 58 -3.07 12.61 -4.68
C LYS A 58 -2.73 12.22 -6.12
N ILE A 59 -3.26 11.08 -6.56
CA ILE A 59 -3.05 10.55 -7.90
C ILE A 59 -4.31 10.78 -8.73
N GLY A 60 -4.15 11.30 -9.94
CA GLY A 60 -5.25 11.49 -10.87
C GLY A 60 -5.90 10.17 -11.28
N THR A 61 -7.23 10.15 -11.37
CA THR A 61 -8.01 8.98 -11.76
C THR A 61 -7.60 8.44 -13.14
N GLY A 62 -7.22 9.30 -14.09
CA GLY A 62 -6.70 8.86 -15.40
C GLY A 62 -5.45 7.98 -15.26
N ASN A 63 -4.43 8.49 -14.57
CA ASN A 63 -3.18 7.77 -14.34
C ASN A 63 -3.41 6.44 -13.62
N LEU A 64 -4.28 6.42 -12.60
CA LEU A 64 -4.62 5.20 -11.88
C LEU A 64 -5.29 4.15 -12.78
N ASN A 65 -6.10 4.55 -13.75
CA ASN A 65 -6.76 3.61 -14.65
C ASN A 65 -5.84 3.10 -15.77
N CYS A 66 -4.89 3.92 -16.23
CA CYS A 66 -3.80 3.45 -17.09
C CYS A 66 -2.96 2.40 -16.35
N TRP A 67 -2.49 2.73 -15.15
CA TRP A 67 -1.75 1.81 -14.28
C TRP A 67 -2.53 0.51 -14.01
N LEU A 68 -3.83 0.60 -13.68
CA LEU A 68 -4.66 -0.58 -13.42
C LEU A 68 -4.71 -1.50 -14.65
N SER A 69 -4.84 -0.93 -15.85
CA SER A 69 -4.85 -1.70 -17.10
C SER A 69 -3.52 -2.43 -17.32
N GLU A 70 -2.39 -1.77 -17.07
CA GLU A 70 -1.05 -2.35 -17.20
C GLU A 70 -0.83 -3.52 -16.23
N VAL A 71 -1.09 -3.32 -14.93
CA VAL A 71 -0.86 -4.38 -13.93
C VAL A 71 -1.81 -5.56 -14.10
N THR A 72 -3.05 -5.32 -14.55
CA THR A 72 -4.00 -6.40 -14.85
C THR A 72 -3.65 -7.16 -16.13
N TYR A 73 -3.02 -6.50 -17.10
CA TYR A 73 -2.47 -7.18 -18.28
C TYR A 73 -1.28 -8.08 -17.92
N LEU A 74 -0.34 -7.58 -17.10
CA LEU A 74 0.82 -8.34 -16.66
C LEU A 74 0.46 -9.54 -15.76
N ASN A 75 -0.53 -9.37 -14.88
CA ASN A 75 -1.00 -10.42 -13.99
C ASN A 75 -2.54 -10.46 -13.98
N PRO A 76 -3.15 -11.17 -14.94
CA PRO A 76 -4.59 -11.24 -15.05
C PRO A 76 -5.19 -11.95 -13.83
N PRO A 77 -6.34 -11.49 -13.33
CA PRO A 77 -7.10 -12.24 -12.34
C PRO A 77 -7.48 -13.61 -12.90
N LYS A 78 -7.54 -14.64 -12.03
CA LYS A 78 -7.86 -16.02 -12.46
C LYS A 78 -9.15 -16.07 -13.28
N ALA A 79 -9.05 -16.60 -14.50
CA ALA A 79 -10.10 -16.65 -15.50
C ALA A 79 -11.03 -17.88 -15.37
N ALA A 80 -11.42 -18.26 -14.15
CA ALA A 80 -12.50 -19.24 -14.00
C ALA A 80 -13.82 -18.66 -14.56
N GLN A 81 -14.81 -19.50 -14.89
CA GLN A 81 -16.12 -19.02 -15.35
C GLN A 81 -16.68 -17.97 -14.37
N GLY A 82 -16.80 -16.71 -14.84
CA GLY A 82 -17.21 -15.58 -14.00
C GLY A 82 -16.08 -14.86 -13.24
N GLY A 83 -14.83 -15.03 -13.65
CA GLY A 83 -13.62 -14.48 -13.01
C GLY A 83 -13.68 -12.99 -12.66
N LEU A 84 -12.84 -12.59 -11.70
CA LEU A 84 -12.77 -11.21 -11.22
C LEU A 84 -12.47 -10.25 -12.38
N ARG A 85 -13.31 -9.22 -12.55
CA ARG A 85 -13.08 -8.12 -13.49
C ARG A 85 -12.92 -6.83 -12.70
N LEU A 86 -11.83 -6.11 -12.95
CA LEU A 86 -11.60 -4.76 -12.43
C LEU A 86 -11.93 -3.76 -13.53
N TYR A 87 -12.84 -2.83 -13.26
CA TYR A 87 -13.33 -1.89 -14.25
C TYR A 87 -12.59 -0.57 -14.20
N TYR A 88 -12.46 -0.01 -13.01
CA TYR A 88 -11.75 1.25 -12.79
C TYR A 88 -11.36 1.38 -11.32
N VAL A 89 -10.43 2.29 -11.06
CA VAL A 89 -9.94 2.66 -9.73
C VAL A 89 -9.93 4.17 -9.58
N THR A 90 -10.17 4.64 -8.36
CA THR A 90 -9.98 6.04 -7.99
C THR A 90 -9.49 6.15 -6.56
N GLN A 91 -8.71 7.19 -6.28
CA GLN A 91 -8.38 7.60 -4.92
C GLN A 91 -9.54 8.41 -4.33
N VAL A 92 -10.07 7.99 -3.18
CA VAL A 92 -11.20 8.65 -2.50
C VAL A 92 -10.80 9.36 -1.22
N ALA A 93 -9.63 9.04 -0.67
CA ALA A 93 -9.06 9.73 0.49
C ALA A 93 -7.54 9.81 0.35
N VAL A 94 -6.97 10.82 1.00
CA VAL A 94 -5.53 11.11 0.97
C VAL A 94 -4.89 10.77 2.32
N LYS A 95 -5.52 11.08 3.47
CA LYS A 95 -4.96 10.81 4.81
C LYS A 95 -5.88 9.91 5.65
N PRO A 96 -5.68 8.57 5.66
CA PRO A 96 -4.73 7.81 4.86
C PRO A 96 -5.21 7.58 3.40
N PRO A 97 -4.30 7.27 2.46
CA PRO A 97 -4.63 7.04 1.06
C PRO A 97 -5.59 5.86 0.93
N ALA A 98 -6.76 6.11 0.35
CA ALA A 98 -7.76 5.09 0.12
C ALA A 98 -8.12 5.02 -1.36
N PHE A 99 -8.04 3.80 -1.91
CA PHE A 99 -8.32 3.51 -3.30
C PHE A 99 -9.53 2.59 -3.39
N VAL A 100 -10.52 3.00 -4.19
CA VAL A 100 -11.71 2.21 -4.46
C VAL A 100 -11.57 1.60 -5.84
N PHE A 101 -11.53 0.28 -5.89
CA PHE A 101 -11.59 -0.52 -7.11
C PHE A 101 -13.03 -0.95 -7.35
N PHE A 102 -13.52 -0.66 -8.53
CA PHE A 102 -14.84 -1.09 -8.96
C PHE A 102 -14.70 -2.40 -9.72
N VAL A 103 -15.36 -3.43 -9.21
CA VAL A 103 -15.24 -4.79 -9.71
C VAL A 103 -16.60 -5.38 -10.04
N ASN A 104 -16.63 -6.50 -10.77
CA ASN A 104 -17.87 -7.23 -11.01
C ASN A 104 -18.48 -7.78 -9.71
N ASN A 105 -17.67 -8.42 -8.87
CA ASN A 105 -18.10 -8.94 -7.57
C ASN A 105 -16.93 -8.87 -6.58
N SER A 106 -17.11 -8.11 -5.49
CA SER A 106 -16.07 -7.93 -4.47
C SER A 106 -15.72 -9.23 -3.74
N LYS A 107 -16.64 -10.21 -3.70
CA LYS A 107 -16.38 -11.53 -3.09
C LYS A 107 -15.37 -12.37 -3.89
N LEU A 108 -15.12 -12.03 -5.16
CA LEU A 108 -14.14 -12.73 -6.01
C LEU A 108 -12.71 -12.23 -5.79
N VAL A 109 -12.52 -11.16 -5.01
CA VAL A 109 -11.19 -10.59 -4.76
C VAL A 109 -10.50 -11.39 -3.67
N HIS A 110 -9.62 -12.31 -4.09
CA HIS A 110 -8.79 -13.05 -3.17
C HIS A 110 -7.72 -12.16 -2.52
N PHE A 111 -7.34 -12.45 -1.27
CA PHE A 111 -6.38 -11.64 -0.52
C PHE A 111 -5.02 -11.52 -1.23
N SER A 112 -4.60 -12.55 -1.96
CA SER A 112 -3.33 -12.53 -2.69
C SER A 112 -3.34 -11.50 -3.81
N TYR A 113 -4.47 -11.36 -4.52
CA TYR A 113 -4.61 -10.37 -5.58
C TYR A 113 -4.70 -8.95 -5.00
N LYS A 114 -5.38 -8.79 -3.84
CA LYS A 114 -5.35 -7.52 -3.09
C LYS A 114 -3.91 -7.12 -2.72
N ARG A 115 -3.10 -8.04 -2.18
CA ARG A 115 -1.69 -7.78 -1.85
C ARG A 115 -0.86 -7.46 -3.08
N TYR A 116 -1.11 -8.14 -4.20
CA TYR A 116 -0.47 -7.84 -5.48
C TYR A 116 -0.76 -6.40 -5.92
N LEU A 117 -2.02 -5.99 -5.94
CA LEU A 117 -2.40 -4.62 -6.30
C LEU A 117 -1.80 -3.58 -5.35
N GLU A 118 -1.77 -3.86 -4.04
CA GLU A 118 -1.13 -2.97 -3.07
C GLU A 118 0.37 -2.80 -3.36
N ARG A 119 1.08 -3.92 -3.57
CA ARG A 119 2.52 -3.90 -3.88
C ARG A 119 2.80 -3.10 -5.15
N GLN A 120 2.05 -3.36 -6.22
CA GLN A 120 2.24 -2.65 -7.50
C GLN A 120 1.92 -1.16 -7.39
N LEU A 121 0.95 -0.79 -6.55
CA LEU A 121 0.60 0.61 -6.33
C LEU A 121 1.73 1.32 -5.57
N ARG A 122 2.35 0.63 -4.61
CA ARG A 122 3.53 1.14 -3.89
C ARG A 122 4.74 1.27 -4.80
N GLU A 123 4.99 0.29 -5.66
CA GLU A 123 6.08 0.33 -6.64
C GLU A 123 5.91 1.46 -7.66
N ALA A 124 4.68 1.74 -8.10
CA ALA A 124 4.41 2.78 -9.09
C ALA A 124 4.39 4.21 -8.50
N TYR A 125 3.89 4.38 -7.26
CA TYR A 125 3.58 5.71 -6.73
C TYR A 125 4.14 6.00 -5.33
N GLY A 126 4.77 5.05 -4.65
CA GLY A 126 5.36 5.22 -3.32
C GLY A 126 4.41 4.86 -2.16
N PHE A 127 4.14 5.81 -1.27
CA PHE A 127 3.43 5.66 0.01
C PHE A 127 4.24 4.99 1.11
N GLU A 128 5.56 5.21 1.13
CA GLU A 128 6.40 4.80 2.25
C GLU A 128 5.93 5.48 3.55
N GLY A 129 6.00 4.74 4.66
CA GLY A 129 5.47 5.15 5.96
C GLY A 129 3.96 5.22 6.07
N THR A 130 3.22 5.04 4.97
CA THR A 130 1.78 5.27 4.93
C THR A 130 0.99 3.98 4.69
N PRO A 131 -0.03 3.69 5.52
CA PRO A 131 -0.94 2.58 5.28
C PRO A 131 -1.87 2.90 4.10
N ILE A 132 -1.87 2.05 3.07
CA ILE A 132 -2.80 2.15 1.94
C ILE A 132 -4.05 1.34 2.23
N ARG A 133 -5.23 1.93 2.00
CA ARG A 133 -6.52 1.24 2.10
C ARG A 133 -7.05 0.89 0.72
N LEU A 134 -7.10 -0.40 0.39
CA LEU A 134 -7.77 -0.89 -0.81
C LEU A 134 -9.19 -1.36 -0.50
N ILE A 135 -10.18 -0.74 -1.15
CA ILE A 135 -11.60 -1.02 -1.01
C ILE A 135 -12.11 -1.56 -2.34
N PHE A 136 -12.84 -2.68 -2.32
CA PHE A 136 -13.42 -3.28 -3.53
C PHE A 136 -14.92 -3.16 -3.48
N ARG A 137 -15.51 -2.51 -4.48
CA ARG A 137 -16.96 -2.34 -4.61
C ARG A 137 -17.47 -3.10 -5.82
N GLY A 138 -18.37 -4.05 -5.58
CA GLY A 138 -19.11 -4.72 -6.64
C GLY A 138 -20.09 -3.75 -7.30
N ARG A 139 -20.13 -3.71 -8.62
CA ARG A 139 -21.18 -2.99 -9.34
C ARG A 139 -22.50 -3.73 -9.10
N LYS A 140 -23.44 -3.14 -8.35
CA LYS A 140 -24.83 -3.65 -8.37
C LYS A 140 -25.30 -3.54 -9.82
N ARG A 141 -25.71 -4.66 -10.43
CA ARG A 141 -26.51 -4.60 -11.66
C ARG A 141 -27.72 -3.75 -11.29
N SER A 142 -27.80 -2.53 -11.82
CA SER A 142 -29.05 -1.79 -11.84
C SER A 142 -30.01 -2.64 -12.65
N THR A 143 -30.99 -3.25 -11.98
CA THR A 143 -32.18 -3.76 -12.65
C THR A 143 -32.87 -2.55 -13.28
N ALA A 144 -32.47 -2.22 -14.51
CA ALA A 144 -33.23 -1.30 -15.33
C ALA A 144 -34.61 -1.94 -15.50
N LYS A 145 -35.62 -1.29 -14.90
CA LYS A 145 -37.03 -1.64 -15.13
C LYS A 145 -37.27 -1.64 -16.63
N GLN A 146 -37.55 -2.82 -17.18
CA GLN A 146 -38.29 -2.94 -18.44
C GLN A 146 -39.63 -2.24 -18.21
N LYS A 147 -39.87 -1.17 -18.97
CA LYS A 147 -41.20 -0.66 -19.26
C LYS A 147 -41.54 -1.09 -20.67
#